data_AF-A0A353R5G5-F1
#
_entry.id   AF-A0A353R5G5-F1
#
_cell.length_a   1.000
_cell.length_b   1.000
_cell.length_c   1.000
_cell.angle_alpha   90.00
_cell.angle_beta   90.00
_cell.angle_gamma   90.00
#
_symmetry.space_group_name_H-M   'P 1'
#
loop_
_entity.id
_entity.type
_entity.pdbx_description
1 polymer ?
#
loop_
_entity_poly.entity_id
_entity_poly.type
_entity_poly.pdbx_seq_one_letter_code
_entity_poly.pdbx_strand_id
1 'polypeptide(L)'
;YWNSGMFLFQARCVIDALAQHAPDILDAGRAALDGARRDLDFTRLDAAAFLACREDSLDYAVMEKTDRAVVVPLAAGWSDIGS
;
A
#
# COMPACT_ATOMS: atom_id res chain seq x y z
N TYR A 1 -3.05 19.31 10.23
CA TYR A 1 -4.02 18.47 9.50
C TYR A 1 -3.92 17.05 10.05
N TRP A 2 -5.02 16.29 10.03
CA TRP A 2 -5.00 14.85 10.31
C TRP A 2 -4.88 14.09 8.99
N ASN A 3 -4.16 12.96 8.98
CA ASN A 3 -4.21 12.06 7.83
C ASN A 3 -5.50 11.23 7.90
N SER A 4 -6.32 11.29 6.85
CA SER A 4 -7.58 10.56 6.77
C SER A 4 -7.43 9.06 6.46
N GLY A 5 -6.22 8.60 6.12
CA GLY A 5 -5.95 7.25 5.62
C GLY A 5 -6.36 7.01 4.16
N MET A 6 -6.93 8.03 3.49
CA MET A 6 -7.25 7.98 2.07
C MET A 6 -6.09 8.49 1.22
N PHE A 7 -5.77 7.75 0.17
CA PHE A 7 -4.75 8.11 -0.80
C PHE A 7 -5.29 8.02 -2.23
N LEU A 8 -4.81 8.90 -3.10
CA LEU A 8 -5.06 8.86 -4.53
C LEU A 8 -3.72 9.03 -5.25
N PHE A 9 -3.35 8.04 -6.04
CA PHE A 9 -2.12 8.04 -6.83
C PHE A 9 -2.29 7.19 -8.09
N GLN A 10 -1.44 7.44 -9.08
CA GLN A 10 -1.30 6.52 -10.20
C GLN A 10 -0.57 5.24 -9.73
N ALA A 11 -0.98 4.08 -10.24
CA ALA A 11 -0.36 2.79 -9.89
C ALA A 11 1.16 2.79 -10.11
N ARG A 12 1.63 3.39 -11.21
CA ARG A 12 3.06 3.52 -11.49
C ARG A 12 3.80 4.31 -10.40
N CYS A 13 3.20 5.40 -9.93
CA CYS A 13 3.81 6.27 -8.92
C CYS A 13 4.01 5.55 -7.59
N VAL A 14 3.02 4.78 -7.13
CA VAL A 14 3.18 4.01 -5.88
C VAL A 14 4.16 2.85 -6.04
N ILE A 15 4.20 2.19 -7.20
CA ILE A 15 5.18 1.13 -7.48
C ILE A 15 6.60 1.69 -7.46
N ASP A 16 6.84 2.85 -8.09
CA ASP A 16 8.15 3.52 -8.09
C ASP A 16 8.55 3.94 -6.66
N ALA A 17 7.62 4.48 -5.88
CA ALA A 17 7.87 4.88 -4.50
C ALA A 17 8.18 3.67 -3.60
N LEU A 18 7.46 2.55 -3.76
CA LEU A 18 7.76 1.29 -3.08
C LEU A 18 9.14 0.76 -3.49
N ALA A 19 9.50 0.80 -4.78
CA ALA A 19 10.82 0.37 -5.23
C ALA A 19 11.95 1.19 -4.59
N GLN A 20 11.71 2.46 -4.32
CA GLN A 20 12.69 3.35 -3.69
C GLN A 20 12.76 3.19 -2.17
N HIS A 21 11.62 3.07 -1.50
CA HIS A 21 11.53 3.21 -0.03
C HIS A 21 11.22 1.91 0.73
N ALA A 22 10.64 0.92 0.07
CA ALA A 22 10.29 -0.37 0.63
C ALA A 22 10.38 -1.49 -0.43
N PRO A 23 11.56 -1.70 -1.06
CA PRO A 23 11.73 -2.68 -2.12
C PRO A 23 11.40 -4.10 -1.65
N ASP A 24 11.63 -4.41 -0.38
CA ASP A 24 11.28 -5.69 0.24
C ASP A 24 9.77 -5.98 0.20
N ILE A 25 8.93 -4.96 0.45
CA ILE A 25 7.47 -5.08 0.33
C ILE A 25 7.06 -5.26 -1.14
N LEU A 26 7.68 -4.51 -2.06
CA LEU A 26 7.38 -4.62 -3.49
C LEU A 26 7.71 -6.01 -4.03
N ASP A 27 8.89 -6.53 -3.67
CA ASP A 27 9.36 -7.83 -4.15
C ASP A 27 8.55 -8.99 -3.55
N ALA A 28 8.19 -8.91 -2.27
CA ALA A 28 7.27 -9.89 -1.67
C ALA A 28 5.88 -9.87 -2.33
N GLY A 29 5.35 -8.67 -2.62
CA GLY A 29 4.07 -8.53 -3.33
C GLY A 29 4.12 -9.11 -4.75
N ARG A 30 5.23 -8.91 -5.47
CA ARG A 30 5.46 -9.53 -6.79
C ARG A 30 5.52 -11.05 -6.69
N ALA A 31 6.32 -11.59 -5.78
CA ALA A 31 6.42 -13.03 -5.57
C ALA A 31 5.06 -13.66 -5.21
N ALA A 32 4.28 -12.99 -4.36
CA ALA A 32 2.94 -13.42 -3.98
C ALA A 32 1.96 -13.42 -5.16
N LEU A 33 2.09 -12.45 -6.07
CA LEU A 33 1.29 -12.37 -7.28
C LEU A 33 1.73 -13.39 -8.35
N ASP A 34 3.04 -13.60 -8.52
CA ASP A 34 3.59 -14.56 -9.49
C ASP A 34 3.20 -16.01 -9.12
N GLY A 35 3.15 -16.33 -7.83
CA GLY A 35 2.63 -17.60 -7.32
C GLY A 35 1.11 -17.66 -7.15
N ALA A 36 0.39 -16.60 -7.53
CA ALA A 36 -1.05 -16.56 -7.34
C ALA A 36 -1.77 -17.55 -8.25
N ARG A 37 -2.92 -18.04 -7.78
CA ARG A 37 -3.80 -18.93 -8.53
C ARG A 37 -5.22 -18.38 -8.58
N ARG A 38 -5.94 -18.73 -9.64
CA ARG A 38 -7.39 -18.52 -9.67
C ARG A 38 -8.04 -19.47 -8.68
N ASP A 39 -8.88 -18.93 -7.82
CA ASP A 39 -9.68 -19.68 -6.85
C ASP A 39 -11.13 -19.21 -6.97
N LEU A 40 -11.96 -20.03 -7.63
CA LEU A 40 -13.33 -19.67 -8.01
C LEU A 40 -13.39 -18.31 -8.75
N ASP A 41 -14.01 -17.31 -8.13
CA ASP A 41 -14.23 -15.97 -8.67
C ASP A 41 -13.18 -14.92 -8.26
N PHE A 42 -12.16 -15.30 -7.48
CA PHE A 42 -11.08 -14.39 -7.06
C PHE A 42 -9.67 -14.95 -7.35
N THR A 43 -8.67 -14.07 -7.24
CA THR A 43 -7.26 -14.43 -7.33
C THR A 43 -6.73 -14.61 -5.92
N ARG A 44 -6.25 -15.81 -5.60
CA ARG A 44 -5.61 -16.09 -4.33
C ARG A 44 -4.11 -15.98 -4.48
N LEU A 45 -3.50 -15.03 -3.77
CA LEU A 45 -2.04 -14.88 -3.71
C LEU A 45 -1.38 -16.12 -3.13
N ASP A 46 -0.11 -16.33 -3.46
CA ASP A 46 0.70 -17.33 -2.77
C ASP A 46 0.81 -16.97 -1.28
N ALA A 47 0.40 -17.90 -0.42
CA ALA A 47 0.27 -17.62 1.01
C ALA A 47 1.63 -17.46 1.69
N ALA A 48 2.63 -18.25 1.30
CA ALA A 48 3.94 -18.22 1.93
C ALA A 48 4.71 -16.94 1.53
N ALA A 49 4.68 -16.59 0.24
CA ALA A 49 5.28 -15.36 -0.26
C ALA A 49 4.57 -14.12 0.31
N PHE A 50 3.24 -14.14 0.42
CA PHE A 50 2.50 -13.03 1.04
C PHE A 50 2.81 -12.87 2.52
N LEU A 51 2.88 -13.98 3.29
CA LEU A 51 3.25 -13.97 4.71
C LEU A 51 4.69 -13.51 4.96
N ALA A 52 5.58 -13.63 3.96
CA ALA A 52 6.94 -13.12 4.04
C ALA A 52 7.03 -11.60 3.82
N CYS A 53 5.97 -10.95 3.36
CA CYS A 53 5.92 -9.50 3.24
C CYS A 53 6.00 -8.85 4.62
N ARG A 54 6.84 -7.82 4.77
CA ARG A 54 6.90 -7.02 6.00
C ARG A 54 5.52 -6.41 6.28
N GLU A 55 5.05 -6.55 7.52
CA GLU A 55 3.84 -5.90 8.01
C GLU A 55 4.15 -4.44 8.37
N ASP A 56 3.81 -3.52 7.45
CA ASP A 56 4.07 -2.09 7.58
C ASP A 56 2.96 -1.30 6.88
N SER A 57 2.62 -0.13 7.41
CA SER A 57 1.59 0.71 6.79
C SER A 57 2.13 1.48 5.59
N LEU A 58 1.25 1.86 4.66
CA LEU A 58 1.67 2.69 3.52
C LEU A 58 2.21 4.05 3.97
N ASP A 59 1.68 4.58 5.09
CA ASP A 59 2.16 5.80 5.73
C ASP A 59 3.66 5.75 6.02
N TYR A 60 4.08 4.74 6.79
CA TYR A 60 5.49 4.58 7.17
C TYR A 60 6.34 4.06 6.02
N ALA A 61 5.85 3.10 5.26
CA ALA A 61 6.62 2.48 4.18
C ALA A 61 6.96 3.51 3.07
N VAL A 62 6.03 4.42 2.75
CA VAL A 62 6.13 5.32 1.60
C VAL A 62 5.85 6.79 1.94
N MET A 63 4.71 7.10 2.53
CA MET A 63 4.18 8.48 2.54
C MET A 63 4.99 9.45 3.40
N GLU A 64 5.59 8.99 4.49
CA GLU A 64 6.51 9.82 5.31
C GLU A 64 7.85 10.09 4.62
N LYS A 65 8.21 9.30 3.61
CA LYS A 65 9.51 9.35 2.95
C LYS A 65 9.46 10.00 1.57
N THR A 66 8.28 10.11 0.97
CA THR A 66 8.12 10.63 -0.39
C THR A 66 8.20 12.15 -0.43
N ASP A 67 8.89 12.68 -1.44
CA ASP A 67 8.95 14.11 -1.74
C ASP A 67 7.86 14.57 -2.74
N ARG A 68 6.97 13.65 -3.17
CA ARG A 68 5.94 13.90 -4.20
C ARG A 68 4.52 13.97 -3.64
N ALA A 69 4.36 14.13 -2.33
CA ALA A 69 3.06 14.19 -1.70
C ALA A 69 2.42 15.59 -1.79
N VAL A 70 1.09 15.61 -1.96
CA VAL A 70 0.25 16.80 -1.82
C VAL A 70 -0.96 16.46 -0.94
N VAL A 71 -1.42 17.43 -0.16
CA VAL A 71 -2.56 17.26 0.76
C VAL A 71 -3.72 18.12 0.29
N VAL A 72 -4.91 17.52 0.22
CA VAL A 72 -6.16 18.23 -0.08
C VAL A 72 -7.00 18.31 1.20
N PRO A 73 -7.33 19.52 1.70
CA PRO A 73 -8.21 19.67 2.85
C PRO A 73 -9.58 19.04 2.60
N LEU A 74 -10.10 18.30 3.58
CA LEU A 74 -11.40 17.66 3.51
C LEU A 74 -12.36 18.25 4.54
N ALA A 75 -13.43 18.89 4.06
CA ALA A 75 -14.52 19.42 4.89
C ALA A 75 -15.81 18.61 4.66
N ALA A 76 -15.82 17.36 5.13
CA ALA A 76 -16.91 16.39 4.88
C ALA A 76 -17.43 15.70 6.15
N GLY A 77 -17.17 16.25 7.34
CA GLY A 77 -17.59 15.64 8.62
C GLY A 77 -16.88 14.32 8.94
N TRP A 78 -15.63 14.18 8.48
CA TRP A 78 -14.85 12.95 8.61
C TRP A 78 -14.55 12.59 10.07
N SER A 79 -14.62 11.30 10.38
CA SER A 79 -14.25 10.67 11.66
C SER A 79 -13.71 9.28 11.38
N ASP A 80 -12.61 8.88 12.03
CA ASP A 80 -12.03 7.54 11.95
C ASP A 80 -12.70 6.53 12.90
N ILE A 81 -13.63 6.98 13.77
CA ILE A 81 -14.30 6.18 14.80
C ILE A 81 -13.27 5.43 15.68
N GLY A 82 -12.08 5.99 15.86
CA GLY A 82 -11.07 5.46 16.76
C GLY A 82 -11.50 5.66 18.22
N SER A 83 -11.80 4.56 18.91
CA SER A 83 -12.10 4.53 20.36
C SER A 83 -10.84 4.48 21.21
#